data_AF-A0A6P6Y888-F1
#
_entry.id   AF-A0A6P6Y888-F1
#
_cell.length_a   1.000
_cell.length_b   1.000
_cell.length_c   1.000
_cell.angle_alpha   90.00
_cell.angle_beta   90.00
_cell.angle_gamma   90.00
#
_symmetry.space_group_name_H-M   'P 1'
#
loop_
_entity.id
_entity.type
_entity.pdbx_description
1 polymer ?
#
loop_
_entity_poly.entity_id
_entity_poly.type
_entity_poly.pdbx_seq_one_letter_code
_entity_poly.pdbx_strand_id
1 'polypeptide(L)'
;MASTTTTATATKHHHSTTLSSKSPTTTTTTTSETKSPSSTIHKINRINYRSMNNINTSIIRNRHRPYRRTTLTFVDVIIQRYGVDDVVGQFENCPFEVFVLGGISPRKSESTLLLPPALSLNQCRVKNAGPEPKIRELCHNVEELDLASNNIIDIDEVYKIVRAMPNLRFVNLSENDLSKCNRYSSKFIGSINRQKLEKIKSLVLNNTHIPWSGVELLLNIMPSIVDLHLSLNNYESIQLNAKKTYPNIKFLYLSGNPKLCNWNDIKLLMKTFPKLEGLTMADCNIISIPEHVLIHLKNLVSLNISNWPINEWISIDRLNQLPKLIKLRCQGIPILNKLDTADERRQHLIARLPRVTRLNGSDISEDERVFAERAFIRWFIANPDESKPTRFFELQDIHGRVEPLAEVNLSPPKYANVRVIFNDLSNEQLENDQLSYESLVRQCKDSRSFKVDLNKSVRNFKVQLSSLYNVIPTNIRVFYIDTEMSELLGILHIEELRFAQKKLYTYNVQDGDEFLIEMK
;
A
#
# COMPACT_ATOMS: atom_id res chain seq x y z
N MET A 1 -8.56 71.75 -24.18
CA MET A 1 -9.12 71.72 -22.81
C MET A 1 -8.29 70.73 -22.02
N ALA A 2 -7.14 71.14 -21.47
CA ALA A 2 -6.96 71.93 -20.26
C ALA A 2 -7.38 71.19 -18.97
N SER A 3 -6.38 71.05 -18.09
CA SER A 3 -6.45 70.98 -16.62
C SER A 3 -6.59 69.58 -15.98
N THR A 4 -5.53 68.93 -15.47
CA THR A 4 -4.92 69.09 -14.11
C THR A 4 -5.94 69.24 -12.97
N THR A 5 -5.84 68.46 -11.88
CA THR A 5 -5.28 68.91 -10.57
C THR A 5 -5.15 67.75 -9.55
N THR A 6 -4.01 67.79 -8.90
CA THR A 6 -3.38 67.12 -7.74
C THR A 6 -4.11 67.27 -6.40
N THR A 7 -3.88 66.35 -5.43
CA THR A 7 -3.47 66.51 -3.98
C THR A 7 -3.94 65.28 -3.14
N ALA A 8 -3.08 64.50 -2.45
CA ALA A 8 -2.32 64.76 -1.20
C ALA A 8 -3.27 65.04 0.00
N THR A 9 -3.25 64.40 1.19
CA THR A 9 -2.15 64.10 2.13
C THR A 9 -2.67 63.41 3.42
N ALA A 10 -1.75 62.76 4.16
CA ALA A 10 -1.60 62.74 5.65
C ALA A 10 -2.35 61.72 6.57
N THR A 11 -1.58 60.70 7.00
CA THR A 11 -1.20 60.30 8.39
C THR A 11 -2.08 60.65 9.60
N LYS A 12 -2.31 59.64 10.49
CA LYS A 12 -1.88 59.66 11.91
C LYS A 12 -2.03 58.31 12.64
N HIS A 13 -1.03 58.01 13.46
CA HIS A 13 -0.91 56.95 14.47
C HIS A 13 -1.90 57.10 15.64
N HIS A 14 -2.23 55.99 16.32
CA HIS A 14 -2.10 55.89 17.79
C HIS A 14 -2.03 54.43 18.30
N HIS A 15 -1.05 54.21 19.17
CA HIS A 15 -0.83 53.05 20.05
C HIS A 15 -1.82 53.00 21.23
N SER A 16 -2.16 51.79 21.71
CA SER A 16 -1.72 51.25 23.03
C SER A 16 -2.60 50.05 23.46
N THR A 17 -2.10 48.81 23.57
CA THR A 17 -1.38 48.12 24.68
C THR A 17 -2.28 47.54 25.81
N THR A 18 -1.85 46.35 26.27
CA THR A 18 -2.10 45.65 27.55
C THR A 18 -3.24 44.60 27.58
N LEU A 19 -3.15 43.41 28.20
CA LEU A 19 -2.12 42.76 29.05
C LEU A 19 -2.45 41.24 29.22
N SER A 20 -1.41 40.39 29.25
CA SER A 20 -1.17 39.25 30.18
C SER A 20 -2.17 38.08 30.35
N SER A 21 -1.71 36.84 30.16
CA SER A 21 -1.30 35.97 31.29
C SER A 21 -0.80 34.55 30.91
N LYS A 22 0.40 34.26 31.43
CA LYS A 22 0.92 33.02 32.06
C LYS A 22 0.47 31.63 31.54
N SER A 23 1.48 30.86 31.12
CA SER A 23 1.53 29.40 31.06
C SER A 23 2.56 28.86 32.07
N PRO A 24 2.29 27.72 32.73
CA PRO A 24 3.37 26.81 33.05
C PRO A 24 3.05 25.33 32.80
N THR A 25 4.14 24.54 32.84
CA THR A 25 4.25 23.12 33.22
C THR A 25 4.09 22.02 32.16
N THR A 26 5.27 21.55 31.74
CA THR A 26 5.71 20.17 31.54
C THR A 26 4.90 19.10 32.27
N THR A 27 4.49 18.04 31.55
CA THR A 27 4.29 16.72 32.15
C THR A 27 4.62 15.61 31.15
N THR A 28 5.62 14.82 31.54
CA THR A 28 6.00 13.50 31.03
C THR A 28 4.84 12.52 31.05
N THR A 29 4.64 11.74 29.97
CA THR A 29 3.82 10.52 30.03
C THR A 29 4.57 9.35 29.40
N THR A 30 4.69 8.34 30.24
CA THR A 30 5.36 7.06 30.10
C THR A 30 4.58 6.09 29.21
N THR A 31 5.35 5.33 28.44
CA THR A 31 4.98 4.12 27.70
C THR A 31 4.50 3.00 28.62
N SER A 32 3.50 2.22 28.18
CA SER A 32 3.34 0.84 28.62
C SER A 32 2.88 -0.02 27.44
N GLU A 33 3.81 -0.86 26.97
CA GLU A 33 3.58 -1.90 25.98
C GLU A 33 2.94 -3.11 26.66
N THR A 34 1.93 -3.70 26.04
CA THR A 34 1.48 -5.07 26.33
C THR A 34 1.59 -5.90 25.05
N LYS A 35 2.26 -7.05 25.16
CA LYS A 35 2.59 -7.96 24.05
C LYS A 35 1.60 -9.14 23.97
N SER A 36 1.25 -9.46 22.70
CA SER A 36 1.01 -10.79 22.09
C SER A 36 -0.33 -11.52 22.32
N PRO A 37 -0.77 -12.48 21.45
CA PRO A 37 -0.10 -13.08 20.27
C PRO A 37 -0.93 -13.28 18.97
N SER A 38 -0.18 -13.37 17.84
CA SER A 38 -0.31 -14.26 16.65
C SER A 38 -1.63 -14.45 15.87
N SER A 39 -1.62 -14.11 14.57
CA SER A 39 -1.98 -15.05 13.49
C SER A 39 -1.36 -14.65 12.14
N THR A 40 -1.01 -15.67 11.37
CA THR A 40 -0.11 -15.72 10.21
C THR A 40 -0.89 -15.70 8.90
N ILE A 41 -0.76 -14.71 8.01
CA ILE A 41 -1.03 -14.85 6.54
C ILE A 41 -0.15 -13.89 5.68
N HIS A 42 0.46 -14.48 4.65
CA HIS A 42 1.25 -14.02 3.49
C HIS A 42 1.63 -12.53 3.25
N LYS A 43 2.94 -12.24 3.31
CA LYS A 43 3.59 -11.02 2.81
C LYS A 43 3.88 -11.09 1.31
N ILE A 44 3.24 -10.21 0.53
CA ILE A 44 3.69 -9.80 -0.81
C ILE A 44 4.54 -8.54 -0.65
N ASN A 45 5.72 -8.54 -1.26
CA ASN A 45 6.74 -7.48 -1.18
C ASN A 45 6.22 -6.10 -1.62
N ARG A 46 6.12 -5.16 -0.66
CA ARG A 46 6.11 -3.71 -0.89
C ARG A 46 7.49 -3.17 -0.54
N ILE A 47 8.23 -2.68 -1.53
CA ILE A 47 9.45 -1.90 -1.30
C ILE A 47 9.00 -0.46 -0.99
N ASN A 48 9.07 -0.08 0.29
CA ASN A 48 8.89 1.29 0.77
C ASN A 48 10.28 1.94 0.88
N TYR A 49 10.56 2.96 0.08
CA TYR A 49 11.71 3.83 0.28
C TYR A 49 11.27 5.05 1.12
N ARG A 50 11.62 5.04 2.42
CA ARG A 50 11.74 6.26 3.23
C ARG A 50 12.59 6.01 4.47
N SER A 51 13.48 6.99 4.75
CA SER A 51 14.33 7.17 5.93
C SER A 51 15.76 6.63 5.84
N MET A 52 16.65 7.48 5.32
CA MET A 52 18.06 7.52 5.72
C MET A 52 18.35 8.95 6.15
N ASN A 53 18.41 9.19 7.45
CA ASN A 53 19.22 10.25 8.06
C ASN A 53 19.43 9.90 9.54
N ASN A 54 20.68 10.08 9.97
CA ASN A 54 21.26 9.85 11.30
C ASN A 54 21.73 8.41 11.58
N ILE A 55 23.06 8.23 11.59
CA ILE A 55 23.80 7.71 12.76
C ILE A 55 25.24 8.25 12.71
N ASN A 56 25.67 8.71 13.87
CA ASN A 56 26.95 9.31 14.21
C ASN A 56 28.15 8.40 13.98
N THR A 57 29.26 9.08 13.71
CA THR A 57 30.65 8.63 13.77
C THR A 57 30.99 7.88 15.06
N SER A 58 31.57 6.69 14.93
CA SER A 58 32.57 6.21 15.88
C SER A 58 33.70 5.51 15.13
N ILE A 59 34.91 5.95 15.46
CA ILE A 59 36.18 5.60 14.83
C ILE A 59 36.69 4.31 15.48
N ILE A 60 36.91 3.26 14.69
CA ILE A 60 37.83 2.18 15.04
C ILE A 60 38.83 2.04 13.90
N ARG A 61 40.06 2.45 14.18
CA ARG A 61 41.23 2.33 13.32
C ARG A 61 41.67 0.87 13.26
N ASN A 62 41.30 0.14 12.22
CA ASN A 62 42.04 -1.04 11.80
C ASN A 62 42.92 -0.68 10.60
N ARG A 63 44.24 -0.73 10.81
CA ARG A 63 45.25 -0.56 9.77
C ARG A 63 45.20 -1.79 8.85
N HIS A 64 44.43 -1.68 7.77
CA HIS A 64 44.61 -2.49 6.57
C HIS A 64 45.12 -1.60 5.46
N ARG A 65 46.20 -2.05 4.80
CA ARG A 65 46.80 -1.38 3.63
C ARG A 65 45.69 -1.09 2.60
N PRO A 66 45.62 0.11 2.02
CA PRO A 66 44.58 0.43 1.05
C PRO A 66 44.81 -0.41 -0.22
N TYR A 67 43.94 -1.39 -0.47
CA TYR A 67 43.83 -2.01 -1.78
C TYR A 67 43.58 -0.89 -2.80
N ARG A 68 44.41 -0.81 -3.85
CA ARG A 68 44.27 0.18 -4.93
C ARG A 68 42.84 0.16 -5.47
N ARG A 69 42.20 1.34 -5.48
CA ARG A 69 40.90 1.63 -6.11
C ARG A 69 40.96 1.40 -7.63
N THR A 70 40.92 0.15 -8.08
CA THR A 70 40.94 -0.18 -9.51
C THR A 70 39.50 -0.44 -9.97
N THR A 71 39.07 0.31 -10.97
CA THR A 71 37.78 0.11 -11.65
C THR A 71 37.85 -1.16 -12.49
N LEU A 72 36.77 -1.96 -12.53
CA LEU A 72 36.76 -3.27 -13.20
C LEU A 72 36.06 -3.22 -14.56
N THR A 73 36.44 -4.11 -15.47
CA THR A 73 35.67 -4.36 -16.68
C THR A 73 34.51 -5.31 -16.41
N PHE A 74 33.49 -5.29 -17.26
CA PHE A 74 32.37 -6.22 -17.19
C PHE A 74 32.83 -7.67 -17.30
N VAL A 75 33.81 -7.96 -18.16
CA VAL A 75 34.43 -9.29 -18.27
C VAL A 75 35.11 -9.69 -16.96
N ASP A 76 35.89 -8.80 -16.33
CA ASP A 76 36.57 -9.10 -15.06
C ASP A 76 35.55 -9.46 -13.98
N VAL A 77 34.44 -8.72 -13.89
CA VAL A 77 33.39 -8.96 -12.91
C VAL A 77 32.66 -10.28 -13.15
N ILE A 78 32.41 -10.65 -14.41
CA ILE A 78 31.82 -11.96 -14.72
C ILE A 78 32.75 -13.08 -14.27
N ILE A 79 34.03 -13.00 -14.60
CA ILE A 79 35.01 -14.01 -14.24
C ILE A 79 35.17 -14.08 -12.72
N GLN A 80 35.19 -12.94 -12.02
CA GLN A 80 35.29 -12.92 -10.57
C GLN A 80 34.06 -13.53 -9.88
N ARG A 81 32.86 -13.32 -10.43
CA ARG A 81 31.61 -13.75 -9.79
C ARG A 81 31.17 -15.16 -10.16
N TYR A 82 31.49 -15.60 -11.37
CA TYR A 82 31.04 -16.87 -11.92
C TYR A 82 32.19 -17.78 -12.37
N GLY A 83 33.43 -17.31 -12.37
CA GLY A 83 34.60 -18.13 -12.65
C GLY A 83 34.80 -19.23 -11.60
N VAL A 84 35.41 -20.32 -12.03
CA VAL A 84 35.55 -21.55 -11.23
C VAL A 84 36.78 -21.51 -10.29
N ASP A 85 37.68 -20.55 -10.48
CA ASP A 85 38.91 -20.45 -9.69
C ASP A 85 38.78 -19.36 -8.61
N ASP A 86 38.93 -19.76 -7.34
CA ASP A 86 38.99 -18.96 -6.10
C ASP A 86 37.71 -18.68 -5.30
N VAL A 87 36.80 -19.66 -5.17
CA VAL A 87 35.78 -19.65 -4.08
C VAL A 87 36.24 -20.47 -2.87
N VAL A 88 37.37 -20.09 -2.28
CA VAL A 88 37.64 -20.31 -0.85
C VAL A 88 38.24 -19.02 -0.30
N GLY A 89 37.40 -18.11 0.21
CA GLY A 89 37.87 -17.13 1.20
C GLY A 89 37.45 -15.66 1.07
N GLN A 90 36.46 -15.23 0.29
CA GLN A 90 36.09 -13.79 0.24
C GLN A 90 34.59 -13.43 0.27
N PHE A 91 33.68 -14.35 0.58
CA PHE A 91 32.25 -14.04 0.72
C PHE A 91 31.78 -14.06 2.18
N GLU A 92 32.40 -13.28 3.06
CA GLU A 92 31.93 -13.09 4.44
C GLU A 92 30.96 -11.91 4.62
N ASN A 93 30.56 -11.19 3.57
CA ASN A 93 29.70 -10.00 3.70
C ASN A 93 28.62 -9.81 2.61
N CYS A 94 28.16 -10.88 1.96
CA CYS A 94 26.93 -10.81 1.15
C CYS A 94 25.74 -11.36 1.97
N PRO A 95 24.70 -10.56 2.28
CA PRO A 95 23.58 -11.00 3.11
C PRO A 95 22.57 -11.93 2.39
N PHE A 96 22.95 -12.50 1.25
CA PHE A 96 22.11 -13.43 0.49
C PHE A 96 22.96 -14.58 -0.07
N GLU A 97 22.78 -15.78 0.47
CA GLU A 97 23.14 -17.02 -0.21
C GLU A 97 22.19 -17.21 -1.39
N VAL A 98 22.74 -17.21 -2.61
CA VAL A 98 21.98 -17.56 -3.81
C VAL A 98 21.93 -19.08 -3.88
N PHE A 99 20.82 -19.67 -3.45
CA PHE A 99 20.49 -21.06 -3.79
C PHE A 99 20.06 -21.12 -5.26
N VAL A 100 20.95 -21.62 -6.13
CA VAL A 100 20.58 -22.04 -7.48
C VAL A 100 19.80 -23.34 -7.35
N LEU A 101 18.47 -23.27 -7.47
CA LEU A 101 17.64 -24.46 -7.69
C LEU A 101 17.99 -25.04 -9.07
N GLY A 102 18.83 -26.08 -9.08
CA GLY A 102 19.22 -26.81 -10.28
C GLY A 102 20.73 -27.02 -10.47
N GLY A 103 21.47 -27.35 -9.41
CA GLY A 103 22.91 -27.62 -9.50
C GLY A 103 23.22 -29.07 -9.86
N ILE A 104 23.45 -29.34 -11.15
CA ILE A 104 24.34 -30.45 -11.54
C ILE A 104 25.73 -30.08 -10.99
N SER A 105 26.29 -30.96 -10.17
CA SER A 105 27.65 -30.86 -9.63
C SER A 105 28.66 -30.50 -10.74
N PRO A 106 29.58 -29.52 -10.54
CA PRO A 106 30.58 -29.21 -11.54
C PRO A 106 31.62 -30.33 -11.58
N ARG A 107 31.42 -31.30 -12.48
CA ARG A 107 32.49 -32.22 -12.84
C ARG A 107 33.53 -31.46 -13.64
N LYS A 108 34.79 -31.68 -13.27
CA LYS A 108 35.99 -31.28 -14.01
C LYS A 108 35.91 -31.80 -15.45
N SER A 109 35.48 -30.94 -16.35
CA SER A 109 35.80 -30.99 -17.77
C SER A 109 36.14 -29.56 -18.18
N GLU A 110 36.96 -29.39 -19.21
CA GLU A 110 37.32 -28.09 -19.82
C GLU A 110 36.10 -27.44 -20.50
N SER A 111 35.01 -27.28 -19.75
CA SER A 111 33.69 -26.88 -20.21
C SER A 111 33.54 -25.37 -20.04
N THR A 112 33.33 -24.70 -21.17
CA THR A 112 32.95 -23.29 -21.30
C THR A 112 32.04 -22.85 -20.14
N LEU A 113 32.42 -21.78 -19.45
CA LEU A 113 31.62 -21.23 -18.36
C LEU A 113 30.19 -20.92 -18.85
N LEU A 114 29.22 -21.70 -18.40
CA LEU A 114 27.82 -21.51 -18.74
C LEU A 114 27.18 -20.55 -17.74
N LEU A 115 26.92 -19.33 -18.19
CA LEU A 115 26.24 -18.31 -17.39
C LEU A 115 24.72 -18.53 -17.36
N PRO A 116 24.05 -18.19 -16.26
CA PRO A 116 22.59 -18.24 -16.20
C PRO A 116 21.96 -17.24 -17.17
N PRO A 117 20.70 -17.46 -17.62
CA PRO A 117 20.01 -16.55 -18.54
C PRO A 117 19.80 -15.14 -17.97
N ALA A 118 19.80 -14.97 -16.65
CA ALA A 118 19.71 -13.67 -15.99
C ALA A 118 20.99 -13.40 -15.20
N LEU A 119 21.66 -12.30 -15.51
CA LEU A 119 22.86 -11.84 -14.82
C LEU A 119 22.56 -10.60 -13.99
N SER A 120 22.83 -10.66 -12.69
CA SER A 120 22.84 -9.49 -11.81
C SER A 120 24.27 -9.19 -11.34
N LEU A 121 24.77 -8.03 -11.76
CA LEU A 121 26.12 -7.52 -11.48
C LEU A 121 26.04 -6.14 -10.80
N ASN A 122 25.12 -6.00 -9.85
CA ASN A 122 24.88 -4.74 -9.17
C ASN A 122 26.02 -4.41 -8.20
N GLN A 123 26.38 -3.12 -8.13
CA GLN A 123 27.42 -2.62 -7.22
C GLN A 123 28.80 -3.27 -7.41
N CYS A 124 29.07 -3.83 -8.58
CA CYS A 124 30.33 -4.51 -8.91
C CYS A 124 31.43 -3.55 -9.43
N ARG A 125 31.20 -2.23 -9.43
CA ARG A 125 32.16 -1.20 -9.88
C ARG A 125 32.58 -1.36 -11.35
N VAL A 126 31.70 -1.92 -12.18
CA VAL A 126 31.89 -2.02 -13.62
C VAL A 126 31.98 -0.61 -14.20
N LYS A 127 33.05 -0.33 -14.94
CA LYS A 127 33.22 0.95 -15.64
C LYS A 127 33.26 0.79 -17.16
N ASN A 128 33.92 -0.26 -17.64
CA ASN A 128 34.13 -0.52 -19.06
C ASN A 128 33.64 -1.93 -19.42
N ALA A 129 33.36 -2.19 -20.69
CA ALA A 129 32.93 -3.50 -21.18
C ALA A 129 34.04 -4.56 -21.09
N GLY A 130 35.28 -4.19 -21.43
CA GLY A 130 36.34 -5.16 -21.68
C GLY A 130 36.24 -5.76 -23.11
N PRO A 131 36.94 -6.88 -23.39
CA PRO A 131 37.01 -7.45 -24.73
C PRO A 131 35.67 -8.02 -25.22
N GLU A 132 35.10 -7.43 -26.26
CA GLU A 132 33.81 -7.86 -26.83
C GLU A 132 33.75 -9.34 -27.24
N PRO A 133 34.78 -9.94 -27.88
CA PRO A 133 34.74 -11.37 -28.21
C PRO A 133 34.54 -12.24 -26.97
N LYS A 134 35.12 -11.85 -25.83
CA LYS A 134 34.97 -12.59 -24.57
C LYS A 134 33.58 -12.43 -23.98
N ILE A 135 32.99 -11.23 -24.07
CA ILE A 135 31.58 -11.02 -23.69
C ILE A 135 30.67 -11.94 -24.52
N ARG A 136 30.90 -12.00 -25.84
CA ARG A 136 30.09 -12.81 -26.76
C ARG A 136 30.19 -14.31 -26.46
N GLU A 137 31.38 -14.78 -26.10
CA GLU A 137 31.63 -16.15 -25.67
C GLU A 137 30.89 -16.49 -24.37
N LEU A 138 31.04 -15.65 -23.33
CA LEU A 138 30.49 -15.90 -22.00
C LEU A 138 28.98 -15.68 -21.92
N CYS A 139 28.46 -14.66 -22.62
CA CYS A 139 27.09 -14.17 -22.46
C CYS A 139 26.16 -14.53 -23.63
N HIS A 140 26.48 -15.57 -24.41
CA HIS A 140 25.69 -15.95 -25.59
C HIS A 140 24.21 -16.25 -25.27
N ASN A 141 23.96 -16.94 -24.15
CA ASN A 141 22.62 -17.40 -23.73
C ASN A 141 21.94 -16.46 -22.72
N VAL A 142 22.54 -15.31 -22.42
CA VAL A 142 22.00 -14.38 -21.42
C VAL A 142 20.88 -13.55 -22.05
N GLU A 143 19.72 -13.54 -21.40
CA GLU A 143 18.49 -12.83 -21.79
C GLU A 143 18.24 -11.57 -20.94
N GLU A 144 18.71 -11.53 -19.70
CA GLU A 144 18.50 -10.40 -18.79
C GLU A 144 19.81 -9.95 -18.17
N LEU A 145 20.03 -8.63 -18.17
CA LEU A 145 21.23 -8.04 -17.59
C LEU A 145 20.89 -6.89 -16.66
N ASP A 146 21.27 -7.04 -15.39
CA ASP A 146 21.20 -6.00 -14.38
C ASP A 146 22.60 -5.49 -14.03
N LEU A 147 22.84 -4.22 -14.35
CA LEU A 147 24.07 -3.46 -14.11
C LEU A 147 23.81 -2.26 -13.20
N ALA A 148 22.78 -2.31 -12.36
CA ALA A 148 22.46 -1.19 -11.49
C ALA A 148 23.59 -0.82 -10.52
N SER A 149 23.68 0.46 -10.17
CA SER A 149 24.62 1.02 -9.18
C SER A 149 26.09 0.70 -9.50
N ASN A 150 26.49 0.80 -10.77
CA ASN A 150 27.87 0.63 -11.22
C ASN A 150 28.53 2.00 -11.51
N ASN A 151 29.71 2.00 -12.14
CA ASN A 151 30.45 3.20 -12.49
C ASN A 151 30.49 3.44 -14.00
N ILE A 152 29.45 3.00 -14.72
CA ILE A 152 29.36 3.17 -16.16
C ILE A 152 28.90 4.59 -16.46
N ILE A 153 29.73 5.37 -17.15
CA ILE A 153 29.41 6.77 -17.52
C ILE A 153 29.33 6.98 -19.03
N ASP A 154 29.81 6.02 -19.82
CA ASP A 154 29.87 6.10 -21.28
C ASP A 154 28.89 5.10 -21.90
N ILE A 155 27.99 5.63 -22.73
CA ILE A 155 26.97 4.86 -23.44
C ILE A 155 27.59 3.88 -24.45
N ASP A 156 28.82 4.11 -24.88
CA ASP A 156 29.52 3.20 -25.79
C ASP A 156 30.01 1.94 -25.12
N GLU A 157 30.37 2.02 -23.84
CA GLU A 157 30.67 0.83 -23.05
C GLU A 157 29.40 0.00 -22.85
N VAL A 158 28.26 0.65 -22.57
CA VAL A 158 26.95 -0.02 -22.57
C VAL A 158 26.69 -0.71 -23.91
N TYR A 159 26.84 0.03 -25.02
CA TYR A 159 26.62 -0.50 -26.37
C TYR A 159 27.53 -1.69 -26.68
N LYS A 160 28.81 -1.66 -26.30
CA LYS A 160 29.75 -2.78 -26.46
C LYS A 160 29.30 -4.03 -25.72
N ILE A 161 28.77 -3.89 -24.50
CA ILE A 161 28.23 -5.01 -23.73
C ILE A 161 27.00 -5.56 -24.42
N VAL A 162 25.98 -4.73 -24.67
CA VAL A 162 24.67 -5.22 -25.15
C VAL A 162 24.72 -5.76 -26.58
N ARG A 163 25.60 -5.23 -27.45
CA ARG A 163 25.75 -5.75 -28.83
C ARG A 163 26.40 -7.13 -28.90
N ALA A 164 27.14 -7.51 -27.86
CA ALA A 164 27.80 -8.80 -27.75
C ALA A 164 26.86 -9.89 -27.20
N MET A 165 25.66 -9.53 -26.76
CA MET A 165 24.69 -10.42 -26.13
C MET A 165 23.49 -10.65 -27.06
N PRO A 166 23.53 -11.67 -27.94
CA PRO A 166 22.59 -11.81 -29.06
C PRO A 166 21.16 -12.19 -28.66
N ASN A 167 20.92 -12.58 -27.40
CA ASN A 167 19.60 -12.97 -26.89
C ASN A 167 19.05 -12.03 -25.82
N LEU A 168 19.71 -10.88 -25.60
CA LEU A 168 19.33 -9.93 -24.55
C LEU A 168 17.98 -9.27 -24.83
N ARG A 169 17.11 -9.28 -23.82
CA ARG A 169 15.73 -8.78 -23.85
C ARG A 169 15.48 -7.69 -22.81
N PHE A 170 16.19 -7.75 -21.69
CA PHE A 170 16.07 -6.82 -20.57
C PHE A 170 17.44 -6.25 -20.19
N VAL A 171 17.50 -4.93 -20.00
CA VAL A 171 18.70 -4.24 -19.53
C VAL A 171 18.34 -3.24 -18.44
N ASN A 172 18.98 -3.35 -17.28
CA ASN A 172 18.90 -2.37 -16.21
C ASN A 172 20.24 -1.67 -15.99
N LEU A 173 20.23 -0.34 -16.10
CA LEU A 173 21.38 0.54 -15.93
C LEU A 173 21.16 1.56 -14.80
N SER A 174 20.17 1.33 -13.94
CA SER A 174 19.79 2.28 -12.90
C SER A 174 20.99 2.70 -12.04
N GLU A 175 21.00 3.93 -11.54
CA GLU A 175 22.07 4.45 -10.67
C GLU A 175 23.49 4.46 -11.29
N ASN A 176 23.58 4.51 -12.62
CA ASN A 176 24.82 4.84 -13.33
C ASN A 176 24.71 6.28 -13.87
N ASP A 177 25.64 7.18 -13.50
CA ASP A 177 25.60 8.60 -13.94
C ASP A 177 26.00 8.74 -15.42
N LEU A 178 24.99 8.76 -16.29
CA LEU A 178 25.10 8.90 -17.73
C LEU A 178 25.02 10.36 -18.19
N SER A 179 24.97 11.36 -17.29
CA SER A 179 24.83 12.78 -17.65
C SER A 179 26.03 13.34 -18.42
N LYS A 180 27.23 12.81 -18.14
CA LYS A 180 28.52 13.34 -18.63
C LYS A 180 28.99 12.74 -19.95
N CYS A 181 28.19 11.92 -20.62
CA CYS A 181 28.62 11.34 -21.89
C CYS A 181 28.64 12.44 -22.99
N ASN A 182 29.84 12.75 -23.49
CA ASN A 182 30.07 13.81 -24.48
C ASN A 182 29.48 13.51 -25.89
N ARG A 183 28.90 12.31 -26.10
CA ARG A 183 28.48 11.81 -27.42
C ARG A 183 27.01 11.98 -27.73
N TYR A 184 26.23 12.63 -26.86
CA TYR A 184 24.82 12.93 -27.14
C TYR A 184 24.61 14.09 -28.13
N SER A 185 25.69 14.66 -28.68
CA SER A 185 25.58 15.74 -29.66
C SER A 185 25.06 15.24 -31.02
N SER A 186 24.28 16.09 -31.69
CA SER A 186 23.66 15.81 -32.99
C SER A 186 24.65 15.39 -34.09
N LYS A 187 25.91 15.83 -34.01
CA LYS A 187 27.00 15.42 -34.92
C LYS A 187 27.30 13.92 -34.86
N PHE A 188 27.21 13.31 -33.66
CA PHE A 188 27.41 11.87 -33.50
C PHE A 188 26.15 11.09 -33.85
N ILE A 189 24.96 11.57 -33.48
CA ILE A 189 23.68 10.88 -33.76
C ILE A 189 23.45 10.65 -35.26
N GLY A 190 23.86 11.58 -36.13
CA GLY A 190 23.70 11.46 -37.59
C GLY A 190 24.67 10.50 -38.30
N SER A 191 25.78 10.12 -37.66
CA SER A 191 26.87 9.33 -38.29
C SER A 191 26.85 7.84 -37.91
N ILE A 192 25.86 7.40 -37.13
CA ILE A 192 25.92 6.11 -36.45
C ILE A 192 25.16 5.04 -37.26
N ASN A 193 25.93 4.27 -38.04
CA ASN A 193 25.49 3.00 -38.62
C ASN A 193 25.68 1.88 -37.57
N ARG A 194 25.03 2.01 -36.40
CA ARG A 194 25.06 0.96 -35.35
C ARG A 194 24.11 -0.16 -35.72
N GLN A 195 24.48 -1.38 -35.33
CA GLN A 195 23.60 -2.53 -35.43
C GLN A 195 22.37 -2.28 -34.54
N LYS A 196 21.18 -2.41 -35.14
CA LYS A 196 19.92 -2.34 -34.40
C LYS A 196 19.77 -3.57 -33.50
N LEU A 197 19.46 -3.34 -32.23
CA LEU A 197 19.30 -4.37 -31.21
C LEU A 197 17.80 -4.67 -31.03
N GLU A 198 17.23 -5.44 -31.95
CA GLU A 198 15.78 -5.61 -32.09
C GLU A 198 15.14 -6.56 -31.07
N LYS A 199 15.95 -7.32 -30.33
CA LYS A 199 15.47 -8.24 -29.28
C LYS A 199 15.24 -7.58 -27.93
N ILE A 200 15.88 -6.44 -27.67
CA ILE A 200 15.73 -5.73 -26.39
C ILE A 200 14.33 -5.11 -26.33
N LYS A 201 13.57 -5.49 -25.30
CA LYS A 201 12.17 -5.08 -25.06
C LYS A 201 12.01 -4.18 -23.84
N SER A 202 12.88 -4.29 -22.84
CA SER A 202 12.81 -3.49 -21.62
C SER A 202 14.14 -2.82 -21.33
N LEU A 203 14.07 -1.52 -21.04
CA LEU A 203 15.23 -0.70 -20.70
C LEU A 203 14.95 0.14 -19.45
N VAL A 204 15.76 -0.08 -18.41
CA VAL A 204 15.63 0.62 -17.13
C VAL A 204 16.79 1.61 -16.96
N LEU A 205 16.46 2.90 -16.88
CA LEU A 205 17.38 4.04 -16.77
C LEU A 205 16.95 4.93 -15.60
N ASN A 206 16.64 4.35 -14.44
CA ASN A 206 16.22 5.14 -13.29
C ASN A 206 17.44 5.76 -12.59
N ASN A 207 17.33 7.02 -12.17
CA ASN A 207 18.40 7.72 -11.46
C ASN A 207 19.76 7.66 -12.19
N THR A 208 19.75 7.83 -13.52
CA THR A 208 20.96 7.84 -14.35
C THR A 208 21.35 9.23 -14.83
N HIS A 209 20.50 10.24 -14.60
CA HIS A 209 20.67 11.62 -15.09
C HIS A 209 20.89 11.70 -16.61
N ILE A 210 20.40 10.71 -17.37
CA ILE A 210 20.57 10.66 -18.82
C ILE A 210 19.75 11.78 -19.50
N PRO A 211 20.33 12.63 -20.35
CA PRO A 211 19.56 13.63 -21.09
C PRO A 211 18.68 13.00 -22.17
N TRP A 212 17.63 13.71 -22.61
CA TRP A 212 16.72 13.22 -23.65
C TRP A 212 17.39 12.87 -24.97
N SER A 213 18.44 13.60 -25.37
CA SER A 213 19.25 13.24 -26.54
C SER A 213 19.92 11.88 -26.42
N GLY A 214 20.33 11.49 -25.20
CA GLY A 214 20.82 10.15 -24.89
C GLY A 214 19.71 9.09 -24.95
N VAL A 215 18.52 9.41 -24.42
CA VAL A 215 17.34 8.55 -24.53
C VAL A 215 17.00 8.31 -26.01
N GLU A 216 16.94 9.35 -26.84
CA GLU A 216 16.69 9.22 -28.28
C GLU A 216 17.74 8.36 -28.99
N LEU A 217 19.02 8.51 -28.64
CA LEU A 217 20.09 7.67 -29.17
C LEU A 217 19.83 6.19 -28.85
N LEU A 218 19.52 5.88 -27.59
CA LEU A 218 19.22 4.51 -27.16
C LEU A 218 17.98 3.94 -27.85
N LEU A 219 16.92 4.74 -28.03
CA LEU A 219 15.72 4.32 -28.76
C LEU A 219 15.99 4.05 -30.25
N ASN A 220 16.93 4.77 -30.87
CA ASN A 220 17.35 4.47 -32.25
C ASN A 220 18.17 3.18 -32.34
N ILE A 221 18.97 2.87 -31.32
CA ILE A 221 19.77 1.63 -31.24
C ILE A 221 18.88 0.42 -30.92
N MET A 222 17.88 0.60 -30.05
CA MET A 222 16.96 -0.43 -29.56
C MET A 222 15.51 -0.10 -29.99
N PRO A 223 15.18 -0.22 -31.28
CA PRO A 223 13.89 0.24 -31.83
C PRO A 223 12.68 -0.59 -31.34
N SER A 224 12.93 -1.74 -30.72
CA SER A 224 11.92 -2.71 -30.30
C SER A 224 11.50 -2.58 -28.83
N ILE A 225 11.97 -1.56 -28.12
CA ILE A 225 11.62 -1.33 -26.72
C ILE A 225 10.10 -1.14 -26.56
N VAL A 226 9.57 -1.83 -25.55
CA VAL A 226 8.18 -1.82 -25.11
C VAL A 226 8.06 -1.11 -23.75
N ASP A 227 8.97 -1.41 -22.84
CA ASP A 227 9.03 -0.88 -21.48
C ASP A 227 10.23 0.06 -21.30
N LEU A 228 9.97 1.31 -20.96
CA LEU A 228 11.01 2.33 -20.75
C LEU A 228 10.88 2.95 -19.37
N HIS A 229 11.91 2.82 -18.54
CA HIS A 229 11.94 3.41 -17.21
C HIS A 229 12.94 4.55 -17.13
N LEU A 230 12.47 5.71 -16.70
CA LEU A 230 13.15 7.01 -16.71
C LEU A 230 12.87 7.79 -15.42
N SER A 231 12.56 7.08 -14.34
CA SER A 231 12.24 7.67 -13.04
C SER A 231 13.49 8.29 -12.38
N LEU A 232 13.30 9.28 -11.51
CA LEU A 232 14.37 9.87 -10.69
C LEU A 232 15.53 10.51 -11.49
N ASN A 233 15.28 10.98 -12.71
CA ASN A 233 16.30 11.58 -13.56
C ASN A 233 16.39 13.10 -13.46
N ASN A 234 15.59 13.72 -12.58
CA ASN A 234 15.48 15.17 -12.41
C ASN A 234 15.09 15.91 -13.70
N TYR A 235 14.24 15.30 -14.54
CA TYR A 235 13.73 15.97 -15.73
C TYR A 235 12.88 17.18 -15.37
N GLU A 236 13.18 18.30 -16.02
CA GLU A 236 12.41 19.55 -15.91
C GLU A 236 11.43 19.73 -17.09
N SER A 237 11.82 19.26 -18.28
CA SER A 237 11.01 19.29 -19.49
C SER A 237 11.34 18.08 -20.39
N ILE A 238 10.46 17.79 -21.35
CA ILE A 238 10.63 16.73 -22.34
C ILE A 238 11.27 17.34 -23.58
N GLN A 239 12.49 16.92 -23.90
CA GLN A 239 13.28 17.45 -25.03
C GLN A 239 13.40 16.40 -26.14
N LEU A 240 12.28 15.83 -26.56
CA LEU A 240 12.19 14.88 -27.67
C LEU A 240 12.03 15.58 -29.01
N ASN A 241 12.55 14.97 -30.08
CA ASN A 241 12.34 15.46 -31.43
C ASN A 241 10.89 15.20 -31.87
N ALA A 242 10.09 16.27 -31.97
CA ALA A 242 8.67 16.23 -32.32
C ALA A 242 8.33 15.64 -33.71
N LYS A 243 9.34 15.35 -34.55
CA LYS A 243 9.20 14.68 -35.86
C LYS A 243 9.43 13.17 -35.79
N LYS A 244 10.03 12.66 -34.71
CA LYS A 244 10.28 11.23 -34.52
C LYS A 244 9.15 10.60 -33.70
N THR A 245 8.89 9.33 -33.97
CA THR A 245 7.90 8.53 -33.24
C THR A 245 8.47 7.15 -32.95
N TYR A 246 8.16 6.61 -31.78
CA TYR A 246 8.58 5.28 -31.33
C TYR A 246 7.33 4.45 -31.01
N PRO A 247 6.72 3.79 -32.01
CA PRO A 247 5.40 3.17 -31.87
C PRO A 247 5.39 1.86 -31.06
N ASN A 248 6.55 1.30 -30.71
CA ASN A 248 6.64 0.05 -29.95
C ASN A 248 6.52 0.25 -28.44
N ILE A 249 6.77 1.46 -27.94
CA ILE A 249 6.71 1.76 -26.51
C ILE A 249 5.26 1.74 -26.05
N LYS A 250 4.98 0.87 -25.09
CA LYS A 250 3.67 0.69 -24.47
C LYS A 250 3.63 1.16 -23.03
N PHE A 251 4.74 1.03 -22.30
CA PHE A 251 4.81 1.39 -20.89
C PHE A 251 5.96 2.34 -20.63
N LEU A 252 5.65 3.47 -20.01
CA LEU A 252 6.60 4.50 -19.67
C LEU A 252 6.51 4.86 -18.18
N TYR A 253 7.67 4.83 -17.53
CA TYR A 253 7.81 5.14 -16.11
C TYR A 253 8.68 6.38 -15.94
N LEU A 254 8.13 7.44 -15.36
CA LEU A 254 8.70 8.77 -15.22
C LEU A 254 8.54 9.31 -13.79
N SER A 255 8.33 8.44 -12.81
CA SER A 255 8.09 8.87 -11.43
C SER A 255 9.29 9.59 -10.82
N GLY A 256 9.05 10.45 -9.83
CA GLY A 256 10.12 11.15 -9.11
C GLY A 256 10.86 12.17 -9.97
N ASN A 257 10.16 12.79 -10.93
CA ASN A 257 10.62 13.96 -11.66
C ASN A 257 9.75 15.17 -11.27
N PRO A 258 9.97 15.78 -10.10
CA PRO A 258 9.04 16.78 -9.53
C PRO A 258 8.97 18.07 -10.35
N LYS A 259 10.02 18.40 -11.10
CA LYS A 259 10.06 19.58 -11.97
C LYS A 259 9.30 19.39 -13.29
N LEU A 260 8.96 18.15 -13.65
CA LEU A 260 8.15 17.84 -14.83
C LEU A 260 6.67 18.09 -14.51
N CYS A 261 6.20 19.31 -14.74
CA CYS A 261 4.87 19.78 -14.31
C CYS A 261 3.99 20.35 -15.43
N ASN A 262 4.45 20.34 -16.69
CA ASN A 262 3.74 20.95 -17.82
C ASN A 262 3.01 19.93 -18.71
N TRP A 263 1.81 20.27 -19.17
CA TRP A 263 1.05 19.47 -20.11
C TRP A 263 1.60 19.48 -21.55
N ASN A 264 2.35 20.51 -21.96
CA ASN A 264 2.98 20.52 -23.28
C ASN A 264 4.00 19.39 -23.44
N ASP A 265 4.72 19.10 -22.35
CA ASP A 265 5.65 17.98 -22.26
C ASP A 265 4.93 16.63 -22.41
N ILE A 266 3.81 16.46 -21.70
CA ILE A 266 2.98 15.24 -21.82
C ILE A 266 2.40 15.11 -23.22
N LYS A 267 1.94 16.20 -23.83
CA LYS A 267 1.45 16.20 -25.23
C LYS A 267 2.54 15.75 -26.20
N LEU A 268 3.75 16.29 -26.08
CA LEU A 268 4.91 15.88 -26.88
C LEU A 268 5.22 14.40 -26.70
N LEU A 269 5.19 13.93 -25.45
CA LEU A 269 5.40 12.54 -25.10
C LEU A 269 4.33 11.62 -25.72
N MET A 270 3.04 11.93 -25.58
CA MET A 270 1.94 11.17 -26.19
C MET A 270 2.04 11.12 -27.72
N LYS A 271 2.47 12.22 -28.35
CA LYS A 271 2.72 12.27 -29.80
C LYS A 271 3.89 11.38 -30.20
N THR A 272 4.95 11.37 -29.39
CA THR A 272 6.17 10.61 -29.66
C THR A 272 5.97 9.10 -29.43
N PHE A 273 5.11 8.72 -28.50
CA PHE A 273 4.76 7.33 -28.16
C PHE A 273 3.27 7.04 -28.46
N PRO A 274 2.87 6.94 -29.73
CA PRO A 274 1.45 6.92 -30.13
C PRO A 274 0.67 5.69 -29.66
N LYS A 275 1.36 4.59 -29.33
CA LYS A 275 0.76 3.34 -28.82
C LYS A 275 0.95 3.16 -27.31
N LEU A 276 1.24 4.24 -26.57
CA LEU A 276 1.39 4.15 -25.12
C LEU A 276 0.09 3.71 -24.45
N GLU A 277 0.16 2.64 -23.67
CA GLU A 277 -0.95 2.02 -22.93
C GLU A 277 -0.82 2.30 -21.43
N GLY A 278 0.40 2.42 -20.91
CA GLY A 278 0.66 2.69 -19.50
C GLY A 278 1.59 3.88 -19.28
N LEU A 279 1.12 4.85 -18.50
CA LEU A 279 1.92 6.00 -18.07
C LEU A 279 2.01 6.05 -16.55
N THR A 280 3.23 5.96 -16.03
CA THR A 280 3.50 6.10 -14.61
C THR A 280 4.30 7.36 -14.34
N MET A 281 3.71 8.31 -13.63
CA MET A 281 4.30 9.62 -13.33
C MET A 281 4.04 9.99 -11.87
N ALA A 282 4.24 9.07 -10.92
CA ALA A 282 4.08 9.41 -9.50
C ALA A 282 5.12 10.46 -9.08
N ASP A 283 4.81 11.28 -8.08
CA ASP A 283 5.75 12.29 -7.56
C ASP A 283 6.20 13.32 -8.63
N CYS A 284 5.28 13.67 -9.54
CA CYS A 284 5.38 14.83 -10.42
C CYS A 284 4.43 15.94 -9.95
N ASN A 285 4.78 17.21 -10.18
CA ASN A 285 4.01 18.35 -9.64
C ASN A 285 2.94 18.87 -10.61
N ILE A 286 2.10 17.98 -11.15
CA ILE A 286 0.99 18.38 -12.03
C ILE A 286 -0.23 18.72 -11.18
N ILE A 287 -0.61 19.99 -11.19
CA ILE A 287 -1.64 20.56 -10.30
C ILE A 287 -3.09 20.27 -10.73
N SER A 288 -3.32 19.97 -12.00
CA SER A 288 -4.66 19.72 -12.55
C SER A 288 -4.61 18.95 -13.86
N ILE A 289 -5.74 18.36 -14.25
CA ILE A 289 -5.93 17.65 -15.53
C ILE A 289 -6.94 18.45 -16.38
N PRO A 290 -6.50 19.29 -17.32
CA PRO A 290 -7.39 20.06 -18.20
C PRO A 290 -8.19 19.16 -19.16
N GLU A 291 -9.40 19.58 -19.54
CA GLU A 291 -10.24 18.78 -20.45
C GLU A 291 -9.62 18.61 -21.85
N HIS A 292 -9.07 19.69 -22.40
CA HIS A 292 -8.47 19.69 -23.74
C HIS A 292 -7.27 18.74 -23.91
N VAL A 293 -6.71 18.19 -22.82
CA VAL A 293 -5.58 17.24 -22.91
C VAL A 293 -6.03 15.79 -23.04
N LEU A 294 -7.28 15.47 -22.71
CA LEU A 294 -7.80 14.10 -22.61
C LEU A 294 -7.77 13.38 -23.97
N ILE A 295 -7.91 14.14 -25.08
CA ILE A 295 -7.78 13.63 -26.45
C ILE A 295 -6.43 12.94 -26.71
N HIS A 296 -5.36 13.39 -26.03
CA HIS A 296 -4.02 12.84 -26.19
C HIS A 296 -3.80 11.58 -25.33
N LEU A 297 -4.62 11.38 -24.30
CA LEU A 297 -4.51 10.29 -23.33
C LEU A 297 -5.45 9.10 -23.64
N LYS A 298 -6.20 9.17 -24.75
CA LYS A 298 -7.27 8.20 -25.10
C LYS A 298 -6.84 6.73 -25.21
N ASN A 299 -5.55 6.49 -25.40
CA ASN A 299 -4.99 5.14 -25.52
C ASN A 299 -4.59 4.53 -24.16
N LEU A 300 -4.53 5.33 -23.10
CA LEU A 300 -4.07 4.87 -21.80
C LEU A 300 -5.07 3.88 -21.17
N VAL A 301 -4.53 2.72 -20.81
CA VAL A 301 -5.16 1.64 -20.06
C VAL A 301 -4.81 1.74 -18.58
N SER A 302 -3.58 2.19 -18.29
CA SER A 302 -3.05 2.37 -16.94
C SER A 302 -2.45 3.75 -16.75
N LEU A 303 -2.82 4.41 -15.65
CA LEU A 303 -2.28 5.72 -15.28
C LEU A 303 -1.90 5.74 -13.80
N ASN A 304 -0.72 6.27 -13.49
CA ASN A 304 -0.30 6.54 -12.12
C ASN A 304 0.04 8.01 -11.93
N ILE A 305 -0.80 8.71 -11.17
CA ILE A 305 -0.74 10.13 -10.80
C ILE A 305 -0.56 10.31 -9.28
N SER A 306 -0.02 9.30 -8.60
CA SER A 306 0.15 9.36 -7.14
C SER A 306 1.04 10.54 -6.74
N ASN A 307 0.70 11.18 -5.63
CA ASN A 307 1.37 12.35 -5.06
C ASN A 307 1.37 13.59 -5.97
N TRP A 308 0.45 13.67 -6.94
CA TRP A 308 0.21 14.92 -7.68
C TRP A 308 -0.50 15.94 -6.78
N PRO A 309 -0.14 17.23 -6.85
CA PRO A 309 -0.76 18.30 -6.06
C PRO A 309 -2.14 18.72 -6.60
N ILE A 310 -3.02 17.77 -6.91
CA ILE A 310 -4.40 18.03 -7.34
C ILE A 310 -5.27 18.34 -6.12
N ASN A 311 -5.91 19.51 -6.15
CA ASN A 311 -6.76 20.01 -5.06
C ASN A 311 -8.25 20.07 -5.42
N GLU A 312 -8.65 19.60 -6.60
CA GLU A 312 -10.03 19.68 -7.10
C GLU A 312 -10.51 18.34 -7.68
N TRP A 313 -11.74 17.94 -7.33
CA TRP A 313 -12.36 16.71 -7.81
C TRP A 313 -12.56 16.69 -9.33
N ILE A 314 -12.76 17.84 -9.96
CA ILE A 314 -12.96 17.94 -11.42
C ILE A 314 -11.82 17.31 -12.23
N SER A 315 -10.59 17.36 -11.73
CA SER A 315 -9.44 16.72 -12.38
C SER A 315 -9.54 15.20 -12.35
N ILE A 316 -10.08 14.63 -11.27
CA ILE A 316 -10.32 13.19 -11.13
C ILE A 316 -11.52 12.78 -11.99
N ASP A 317 -12.63 13.52 -11.91
CA ASP A 317 -13.86 13.20 -12.64
C ASP A 317 -13.63 13.21 -14.17
N ARG A 318 -12.75 14.08 -14.68
CA ARG A 318 -12.34 14.11 -16.10
C ARG A 318 -11.72 12.81 -16.60
N LEU A 319 -11.15 11.98 -15.73
CA LEU A 319 -10.60 10.69 -16.12
C LEU A 319 -11.67 9.74 -16.68
N ASN A 320 -12.95 9.97 -16.39
CA ASN A 320 -14.07 9.21 -16.98
C ASN A 320 -14.18 9.36 -18.50
N GLN A 321 -13.66 10.46 -19.05
CA GLN A 321 -13.65 10.68 -20.49
C GLN A 321 -12.61 9.79 -21.20
N LEU A 322 -11.70 9.14 -20.48
CA LEU A 322 -10.71 8.23 -21.06
C LEU A 322 -11.36 6.87 -21.34
N PRO A 323 -11.48 6.44 -22.61
CA PRO A 323 -12.30 5.27 -22.97
C PRO A 323 -11.69 3.93 -22.56
N LYS A 324 -10.36 3.87 -22.41
CA LYS A 324 -9.62 2.63 -22.13
C LYS A 324 -9.08 2.53 -20.70
N LEU A 325 -9.21 3.59 -19.90
CA LEU A 325 -8.59 3.65 -18.58
C LEU A 325 -9.31 2.70 -17.62
N ILE A 326 -8.60 1.64 -17.20
CA ILE A 326 -9.12 0.62 -16.27
C ILE A 326 -8.24 0.48 -15.01
N LYS A 327 -6.97 0.91 -15.06
CA LYS A 327 -6.03 0.83 -13.94
C LYS A 327 -5.61 2.24 -13.52
N LEU A 328 -5.93 2.64 -12.29
CA LEU A 328 -5.54 3.94 -11.75
C LEU A 328 -4.74 3.78 -10.45
N ARG A 329 -3.67 4.54 -10.33
CA ARG A 329 -2.98 4.81 -9.06
C ARG A 329 -2.98 6.31 -8.80
N CYS A 330 -3.51 6.71 -7.65
CA CYS A 330 -3.75 8.10 -7.31
C CYS A 330 -3.66 8.32 -5.78
N GLN A 331 -2.76 7.60 -5.11
CA GLN A 331 -2.53 7.77 -3.68
C GLN A 331 -1.88 9.12 -3.39
N GLY A 332 -2.08 9.68 -2.20
CA GLY A 332 -1.41 10.90 -1.75
C GLY A 332 -1.79 12.18 -2.50
N ILE A 333 -2.91 12.18 -3.23
CA ILE A 333 -3.44 13.40 -3.84
C ILE A 333 -4.15 14.26 -2.78
N PRO A 334 -3.85 15.57 -2.67
CA PRO A 334 -4.42 16.46 -1.66
C PRO A 334 -5.95 16.51 -1.60
N ILE A 335 -6.68 16.46 -2.72
CA ILE A 335 -8.16 16.49 -2.69
C ILE A 335 -8.76 15.34 -1.86
N LEU A 336 -8.06 14.20 -1.77
CA LEU A 336 -8.49 13.06 -0.98
C LEU A 336 -8.40 13.31 0.52
N ASN A 337 -7.70 14.36 0.97
CA ASN A 337 -7.61 14.74 2.38
C ASN A 337 -8.86 15.41 2.92
N LYS A 338 -9.85 15.72 2.07
CA LYS A 338 -11.19 16.14 2.49
C LYS A 338 -12.03 15.00 3.08
N LEU A 339 -11.59 13.76 2.91
CA LEU A 339 -12.26 12.57 3.42
C LEU A 339 -11.41 12.01 4.56
N ASP A 340 -12.03 11.65 5.68
CA ASP A 340 -11.30 11.33 6.90
C ASP A 340 -10.59 9.99 6.78
N THR A 341 -11.32 8.95 6.39
CA THR A 341 -10.82 7.58 6.37
C THR A 341 -10.23 7.16 5.03
N ALA A 342 -9.37 6.14 5.04
CA ALA A 342 -8.86 5.55 3.80
C ALA A 342 -9.97 4.85 2.99
N ASP A 343 -10.96 4.28 3.68
CA ASP A 343 -12.08 3.57 3.07
C ASP A 343 -13.00 4.54 2.33
N GLU A 344 -13.36 5.68 2.94
CA GLU A 344 -14.14 6.73 2.27
C GLU A 344 -13.42 7.24 1.02
N ARG A 345 -12.11 7.50 1.10
CA ARG A 345 -11.31 7.93 -0.07
C ARG A 345 -11.41 6.92 -1.20
N ARG A 346 -11.29 5.64 -0.88
CA ARG A 346 -11.39 4.56 -1.86
C ARG A 346 -12.81 4.47 -2.44
N GLN A 347 -13.84 4.50 -1.60
CA GLN A 347 -15.24 4.45 -2.03
C GLN A 347 -15.59 5.62 -2.94
N HIS A 348 -15.17 6.84 -2.59
CA HIS A 348 -15.35 8.03 -3.43
C HIS A 348 -14.69 7.88 -4.80
N LEU A 349 -13.46 7.35 -4.85
CA LEU A 349 -12.76 7.12 -6.11
C LEU A 349 -13.46 6.05 -6.96
N ILE A 350 -13.91 4.95 -6.35
CA ILE A 350 -14.63 3.87 -7.05
C ILE A 350 -15.96 4.39 -7.63
N ALA A 351 -16.75 5.10 -6.82
CA ALA A 351 -18.03 5.65 -7.25
C ALA A 351 -17.88 6.72 -8.35
N ARG A 352 -16.84 7.57 -8.25
CA ARG A 352 -16.52 8.60 -9.26
C ARG A 352 -16.02 8.03 -10.57
N LEU A 353 -15.38 6.86 -10.58
CA LEU A 353 -14.67 6.30 -11.72
C LEU A 353 -15.23 4.93 -12.14
N PRO A 354 -16.41 4.88 -12.80
CA PRO A 354 -17.12 3.63 -13.10
C PRO A 354 -16.34 2.63 -13.96
N ARG A 355 -15.41 3.09 -14.80
CA ARG A 355 -14.61 2.22 -15.69
C ARG A 355 -13.37 1.64 -15.02
N VAL A 356 -12.91 2.20 -13.92
CA VAL A 356 -11.69 1.75 -13.24
C VAL A 356 -12.00 0.45 -12.50
N THR A 357 -11.33 -0.63 -12.88
CA THR A 357 -11.47 -1.97 -12.29
C THR A 357 -10.31 -2.34 -11.37
N ARG A 358 -9.20 -1.59 -11.42
CA ARG A 358 -8.08 -1.72 -10.48
C ARG A 358 -7.64 -0.36 -9.97
N LEU A 359 -7.74 -0.17 -8.67
CA LEU A 359 -7.44 1.10 -8.01
C LEU A 359 -6.36 0.90 -6.94
N ASN A 360 -5.28 1.67 -7.04
CA ASN A 360 -4.19 1.70 -6.06
C ASN A 360 -3.53 0.33 -5.81
N GLY A 361 -3.59 -0.56 -6.81
CA GLY A 361 -2.94 -1.87 -6.80
C GLY A 361 -3.85 -3.05 -6.48
N SER A 362 -5.06 -2.82 -5.94
CA SER A 362 -6.09 -3.83 -5.73
C SER A 362 -7.18 -3.76 -6.80
N ASP A 363 -7.69 -4.92 -7.16
CA ASP A 363 -8.86 -5.03 -8.05
C ASP A 363 -10.12 -4.58 -7.28
N ILE A 364 -11.16 -4.18 -8.02
CA ILE A 364 -12.46 -3.75 -7.49
C ILE A 364 -13.48 -4.82 -7.86
N SER A 365 -14.10 -5.43 -6.85
CA SER A 365 -15.19 -6.38 -7.10
C SER A 365 -16.50 -5.65 -7.40
N GLU A 366 -17.47 -6.36 -7.98
CA GLU A 366 -18.79 -5.79 -8.24
C GLU A 366 -19.52 -5.41 -6.94
N ASP A 367 -19.44 -6.26 -5.92
CA ASP A 367 -20.02 -5.97 -4.59
C ASP A 367 -19.38 -4.72 -3.97
N GLU A 368 -18.05 -4.58 -4.07
CA GLU A 368 -17.33 -3.39 -3.60
C GLU A 368 -17.79 -2.14 -4.36
N ARG A 369 -18.01 -2.24 -5.67
CA ARG A 369 -18.50 -1.13 -6.50
C ARG A 369 -19.88 -0.69 -6.07
N VAL A 370 -20.83 -1.61 -5.99
CA VAL A 370 -22.21 -1.32 -5.57
C VAL A 370 -22.23 -0.71 -4.17
N PHE A 371 -21.43 -1.26 -3.25
CA PHE A 371 -21.28 -0.72 -1.90
C PHE A 371 -20.72 0.71 -1.91
N ALA A 372 -19.62 0.95 -2.63
CA ALA A 372 -18.99 2.25 -2.75
C ALA A 372 -19.92 3.31 -3.37
N GLU A 373 -20.68 2.94 -4.40
CA GLU A 373 -21.65 3.83 -5.04
C GLU A 373 -22.80 4.22 -4.10
N ARG A 374 -23.33 3.27 -3.32
CA ARG A 374 -24.34 3.56 -2.28
C ARG A 374 -23.78 4.41 -1.15
N ALA A 375 -22.55 4.12 -0.71
CA ALA A 375 -21.86 4.90 0.31
C ALA A 375 -21.63 6.36 -0.16
N PHE A 376 -21.28 6.55 -1.43
CA PHE A 376 -21.12 7.86 -2.04
C PHE A 376 -22.43 8.68 -2.03
N ILE A 377 -23.57 8.06 -2.36
CA ILE A 377 -24.88 8.72 -2.26
C ILE A 377 -25.15 9.13 -0.81
N ARG A 378 -24.99 8.21 0.14
CA ARG A 378 -25.20 8.47 1.58
C ARG A 378 -24.32 9.61 2.09
N TRP A 379 -23.07 9.66 1.66
CA TRP A 379 -22.14 10.73 2.05
C TRP A 379 -22.65 12.12 1.65
N PHE A 380 -23.15 12.30 0.42
CA PHE A 380 -23.71 13.57 -0.03
C PHE A 380 -25.10 13.91 0.56
N ILE A 381 -25.82 12.91 1.07
CA ILE A 381 -27.05 13.12 1.86
C ILE A 381 -26.68 13.63 3.26
N ALA A 382 -25.67 13.04 3.88
CA ALA A 382 -25.17 13.43 5.20
C ALA A 382 -24.44 14.79 5.18
N ASN A 383 -23.90 15.19 4.03
CA ASN A 383 -23.19 16.46 3.83
C ASN A 383 -23.94 17.34 2.80
N PRO A 384 -25.06 17.98 3.20
CA PRO A 384 -25.90 18.74 2.26
C PRO A 384 -25.23 19.98 1.69
N ASP A 385 -24.27 20.57 2.41
CA ASP A 385 -23.52 21.77 2.00
C ASP A 385 -22.47 21.49 0.91
N GLU A 386 -22.12 20.23 0.69
CA GLU A 386 -21.15 19.83 -0.33
C GLU A 386 -21.79 19.79 -1.73
N SER A 387 -21.06 20.32 -2.71
CA SER A 387 -21.53 20.39 -4.10
C SER A 387 -21.60 18.98 -4.72
N LYS A 388 -22.80 18.59 -5.15
CA LYS A 388 -23.08 17.28 -5.73
C LYS A 388 -22.55 17.20 -7.18
N PRO A 389 -21.60 16.30 -7.48
CA PRO A 389 -21.09 16.12 -8.84
C PRO A 389 -22.14 15.45 -9.73
N THR A 390 -22.02 15.55 -11.06
CA THR A 390 -22.92 14.87 -12.03
C THR A 390 -23.11 13.39 -11.70
N ARG A 391 -22.02 12.71 -11.30
CA ARG A 391 -22.03 11.31 -10.91
C ARG A 391 -22.98 10.97 -9.75
N PHE A 392 -23.24 11.92 -8.84
CA PHE A 392 -24.21 11.70 -7.76
C PHE A 392 -25.61 11.45 -8.31
N PHE A 393 -26.06 12.28 -9.27
CA PHE A 393 -27.39 12.16 -9.87
C PHE A 393 -27.50 10.88 -10.71
N GLU A 394 -26.47 10.56 -11.50
CA GLU A 394 -26.40 9.29 -12.24
C GLU A 394 -26.56 8.07 -11.31
N LEU A 395 -25.92 8.09 -10.13
CA LEU A 395 -26.00 6.99 -9.18
C LEU A 395 -27.37 6.92 -8.48
N GLN A 396 -28.05 8.06 -8.27
CA GLN A 396 -29.44 8.05 -7.78
C GLN A 396 -30.39 7.40 -8.78
N ASP A 397 -30.19 7.62 -10.08
CA ASP A 397 -30.99 6.97 -11.13
C ASP A 397 -30.75 5.45 -11.18
N ILE A 398 -29.52 5.00 -10.87
CA ILE A 398 -29.15 3.57 -10.86
C ILE A 398 -29.63 2.85 -9.60
N HIS A 399 -29.39 3.43 -8.41
CA HIS A 399 -29.61 2.76 -7.12
C HIS A 399 -30.92 3.14 -6.44
N GLY A 400 -31.63 4.15 -6.95
CA GLY A 400 -32.84 4.69 -6.35
C GLY A 400 -32.56 5.40 -5.02
N ARG A 401 -33.58 5.39 -4.15
CA ARG A 401 -33.48 6.00 -2.81
C ARG A 401 -32.63 5.10 -1.89
N VAL A 402 -31.48 5.60 -1.47
CA VAL A 402 -30.61 4.91 -0.51
C VAL A 402 -30.88 5.44 0.91
N GLU A 403 -31.35 4.56 1.80
CA GLU A 403 -31.59 4.91 3.20
C GLU A 403 -30.27 5.08 3.98
N PRO A 404 -30.26 5.92 5.04
CA PRO A 404 -29.14 6.00 5.99
C PRO A 404 -28.82 4.64 6.60
N LEU A 405 -27.56 4.43 7.02
CA LEU A 405 -27.18 3.21 7.75
C LEU A 405 -27.82 3.22 9.14
N ALA A 406 -28.43 2.09 9.54
CA ALA A 406 -28.93 1.91 10.90
C ALA A 406 -27.74 1.74 11.87
N GLU A 407 -27.74 2.46 12.99
CA GLU A 407 -26.76 2.24 14.06
C GLU A 407 -27.09 0.93 14.79
N VAL A 408 -26.25 -0.08 14.62
CA VAL A 408 -26.35 -1.36 15.35
C VAL A 408 -25.21 -1.41 16.37
N ASN A 409 -25.54 -1.39 17.65
CA ASN A 409 -24.55 -1.55 18.73
C ASN A 409 -24.21 -3.04 18.91
N LEU A 410 -23.02 -3.44 18.50
CA LEU A 410 -22.50 -4.81 18.63
C LEU A 410 -21.73 -5.07 19.94
N SER A 411 -21.75 -4.14 20.90
CA SER A 411 -21.09 -4.32 22.19
C SER A 411 -21.78 -5.43 22.99
N PRO A 412 -21.02 -6.28 23.72
CA PRO A 412 -21.62 -7.33 24.54
C PRO A 412 -22.59 -6.73 25.58
N PRO A 413 -23.74 -7.37 25.84
CA PRO A 413 -24.75 -6.84 26.74
C PRO A 413 -24.17 -6.65 28.14
N LYS A 414 -24.28 -5.43 28.68
CA LYS A 414 -23.84 -5.13 30.05
C LYS A 414 -24.84 -5.64 31.10
N TYR A 415 -26.10 -5.77 30.70
CA TYR A 415 -27.19 -6.17 31.58
C TYR A 415 -28.08 -7.19 30.89
N ALA A 416 -28.69 -8.07 31.69
CA ALA A 416 -29.79 -8.92 31.26
C ALA A 416 -30.97 -8.83 32.23
N ASN A 417 -32.19 -8.90 31.73
CA ASN A 417 -33.42 -9.06 32.50
C ASN A 417 -33.66 -10.54 32.72
N VAL A 418 -33.48 -11.01 33.96
CA VAL A 418 -33.56 -12.44 34.28
C VAL A 418 -34.60 -12.70 35.35
N ARG A 419 -35.17 -13.90 35.36
CA ARG A 419 -36.07 -14.36 36.41
C ARG A 419 -35.32 -15.24 37.39
N VAL A 420 -35.38 -14.91 38.67
CA VAL A 420 -34.78 -15.74 39.71
C VAL A 420 -35.89 -16.46 40.46
N ILE A 421 -35.72 -17.75 40.66
CA ILE A 421 -36.69 -18.65 41.28
C ILE A 421 -36.07 -19.14 42.58
N PHE A 422 -36.73 -18.87 43.70
CA PHE A 422 -36.30 -19.35 45.00
C PHE A 422 -37.09 -20.61 45.35
N ASN A 423 -36.36 -21.69 45.65
CA ASN A 423 -36.96 -22.97 46.01
C ASN A 423 -36.57 -23.35 47.45
N ASP A 424 -37.54 -23.27 48.35
CA ASP A 424 -37.45 -23.71 49.76
C ASP A 424 -38.17 -25.04 49.91
N LEU A 425 -37.60 -26.11 49.36
CA LEU A 425 -38.17 -27.45 49.56
C LEU A 425 -37.83 -27.90 50.97
N SER A 426 -38.78 -27.80 51.90
CA SER A 426 -38.77 -28.64 53.09
C SER A 426 -38.82 -30.11 52.64
N ASN A 427 -37.89 -30.92 53.14
CA ASN A 427 -37.57 -32.31 52.75
C ASN A 427 -38.73 -33.36 52.73
N GLU A 428 -40.01 -33.00 52.78
CA GLU A 428 -41.11 -33.96 52.94
C GLU A 428 -41.81 -34.42 51.64
N GLN A 429 -41.32 -34.06 50.44
CA GLN A 429 -41.89 -34.57 49.18
C GLN A 429 -40.81 -35.03 48.19
N LEU A 430 -39.90 -35.87 48.67
CA LEU A 430 -38.97 -36.64 47.84
C LEU A 430 -39.18 -38.13 48.05
N GLU A 431 -40.40 -38.61 47.84
CA GLU A 431 -40.59 -40.01 47.49
C GLU A 431 -41.49 -40.10 46.26
N ASN A 432 -40.87 -40.57 45.20
CA ASN A 432 -41.41 -41.09 43.95
C ASN A 432 -41.31 -40.17 42.73
N ASP A 433 -40.49 -40.69 41.82
CA ASP A 433 -40.45 -40.50 40.40
C ASP A 433 -39.71 -39.30 39.83
N GLN A 434 -39.04 -39.60 38.72
CA GLN A 434 -38.36 -38.74 37.76
C GLN A 434 -39.33 -37.75 37.10
N LEU A 435 -40.09 -37.01 37.90
CA LEU A 435 -40.91 -35.89 37.49
C LEU A 435 -39.99 -34.67 37.38
N SER A 436 -39.57 -34.45 36.13
CA SER A 436 -38.84 -33.32 35.57
C SER A 436 -38.76 -32.08 36.48
N TYR A 437 -37.54 -31.60 36.73
CA TYR A 437 -37.24 -30.28 37.30
C TYR A 437 -38.09 -29.15 36.67
N GLU A 438 -38.53 -29.32 35.41
CA GLU A 438 -39.44 -28.43 34.70
C GLU A 438 -40.82 -28.27 35.38
N SER A 439 -41.35 -29.35 36.00
CA SER A 439 -42.61 -29.28 36.75
C SER A 439 -42.45 -28.53 38.08
N LEU A 440 -41.27 -28.62 38.72
CA LEU A 440 -40.94 -27.86 39.92
C LEU A 440 -40.73 -26.36 39.64
N VAL A 441 -39.96 -26.03 38.59
CA VAL A 441 -39.71 -24.65 38.15
C VAL A 441 -41.01 -23.92 37.81
N ARG A 442 -42.00 -24.62 37.22
CA ARG A 442 -43.33 -24.07 36.88
C ARG A 442 -44.27 -23.89 38.09
N GLN A 443 -44.02 -24.53 39.23
CA GLN A 443 -44.88 -24.47 40.43
C GLN A 443 -44.38 -23.53 41.54
N CYS A 444 -43.14 -23.05 41.47
CA CYS A 444 -42.59 -22.11 42.47
C CYS A 444 -43.29 -20.74 42.45
N LYS A 445 -43.87 -20.36 43.59
CA LYS A 445 -44.57 -19.07 43.77
C LYS A 445 -43.65 -17.89 44.10
N ASP A 446 -42.44 -18.14 44.62
CA ASP A 446 -41.47 -17.09 44.95
C ASP A 446 -40.43 -16.94 43.83
N SER A 447 -40.85 -16.27 42.75
CA SER A 447 -39.97 -15.88 41.65
C SER A 447 -40.00 -14.37 41.44
N ARG A 448 -38.84 -13.77 41.17
CA ARG A 448 -38.71 -12.33 40.93
C ARG A 448 -37.85 -12.07 39.71
N SER A 449 -38.32 -11.18 38.84
CA SER A 449 -37.57 -10.72 37.68
C SER A 449 -36.89 -9.39 37.97
N PHE A 450 -35.61 -9.27 37.64
CA PHE A 450 -34.88 -8.03 37.77
C PHE A 450 -33.68 -7.95 36.82
N LYS A 451 -33.19 -6.72 36.64
CA LYS A 451 -32.03 -6.43 35.79
C LYS A 451 -30.73 -6.78 36.52
N VAL A 452 -29.93 -7.66 35.92
CA VAL A 452 -28.65 -8.14 36.43
C VAL A 452 -27.50 -7.55 35.62
N ASP A 453 -26.44 -7.10 36.31
CA ASP A 453 -25.19 -6.68 35.68
C ASP A 453 -24.32 -7.91 35.39
N LEU A 454 -24.10 -8.20 34.11
CA LEU A 454 -23.39 -9.39 33.68
C LEU A 454 -21.89 -9.35 33.99
N ASN A 455 -21.34 -8.19 34.34
CA ASN A 455 -19.94 -8.05 34.78
C ASN A 455 -19.71 -8.42 36.25
N LYS A 456 -20.78 -8.64 37.04
CA LYS A 456 -20.66 -9.11 38.42
C LYS A 456 -20.10 -10.53 38.45
N SER A 457 -19.28 -10.81 39.46
CA SER A 457 -18.86 -12.17 39.78
C SER A 457 -20.03 -12.95 40.40
N VAL A 458 -20.01 -14.28 40.29
CA VAL A 458 -20.98 -15.17 40.97
C VAL A 458 -21.08 -14.85 42.46
N ARG A 459 -19.95 -14.52 43.12
CA ARG A 459 -19.94 -14.10 44.53
C ARG A 459 -20.82 -12.88 44.77
N ASN A 460 -20.62 -11.82 44.00
CA ASN A 460 -21.37 -10.58 44.15
C ASN A 460 -22.85 -10.77 43.76
N PHE A 461 -23.12 -11.66 42.81
CA PHE A 461 -24.48 -12.04 42.47
C PHE A 461 -25.18 -12.79 43.62
N LYS A 462 -24.52 -13.78 44.25
CA LYS A 462 -25.06 -14.46 45.45
C LYS A 462 -25.33 -13.50 46.62
N VAL A 463 -24.50 -12.48 46.81
CA VAL A 463 -24.74 -11.41 47.80
C VAL A 463 -25.98 -10.60 47.44
N GLN A 464 -26.16 -10.24 46.17
CA GLN A 464 -27.37 -9.57 45.69
C GLN A 464 -28.62 -10.42 45.91
N LEU A 465 -28.55 -11.73 45.63
CA LEU A 465 -29.64 -12.67 45.88
C LEU A 465 -29.96 -12.81 47.37
N SER A 466 -28.93 -12.83 48.22
CA SER A 466 -29.07 -12.84 49.69
C SER A 466 -29.88 -11.67 50.21
N SER A 467 -29.63 -10.45 49.70
CA SER A 467 -30.43 -9.27 50.06
C SER A 467 -31.88 -9.35 49.54
N LEU A 468 -32.10 -10.00 48.39
CA LEU A 468 -33.43 -10.09 47.78
C LEU A 468 -34.33 -11.15 48.43
N TYR A 469 -33.77 -12.31 48.77
CA TYR A 469 -34.50 -13.46 49.30
C TYR A 469 -34.27 -13.71 50.79
N ASN A 470 -33.52 -12.83 51.47
CA ASN A 470 -33.19 -12.95 52.90
C ASN A 470 -32.52 -14.28 53.27
N VAL A 471 -31.58 -14.74 52.42
CA VAL A 471 -30.86 -16.01 52.57
C VAL A 471 -29.37 -15.78 52.79
N ILE A 472 -28.67 -16.72 53.43
CA ILE A 472 -27.22 -16.60 53.67
C ILE A 472 -26.45 -17.08 52.41
N PRO A 473 -25.55 -16.27 51.81
CA PRO A 473 -24.86 -16.62 50.57
C PRO A 473 -24.07 -17.94 50.60
N THR A 474 -23.59 -18.36 51.77
CA THR A 474 -22.85 -19.62 51.96
C THR A 474 -23.74 -20.85 51.94
N ASN A 475 -25.03 -20.67 52.26
CA ASN A 475 -26.01 -21.74 52.42
C ASN A 475 -26.88 -21.91 51.18
N ILE A 476 -26.52 -21.27 50.05
CA ILE A 476 -27.26 -21.37 48.80
C ILE A 476 -26.40 -21.89 47.64
N ARG A 477 -27.02 -22.75 46.84
CA ARG A 477 -26.59 -23.12 45.49
C ARG A 477 -27.41 -22.31 44.50
N VAL A 478 -26.77 -21.92 43.41
CA VAL A 478 -27.43 -21.14 42.36
C VAL A 478 -27.13 -21.85 41.06
N PHE A 479 -28.17 -22.05 40.26
CA PHE A 479 -28.10 -22.66 38.94
C PHE A 479 -28.60 -21.67 37.89
N TYR A 480 -27.95 -21.64 36.74
CA TYR A 480 -28.36 -20.90 35.56
C TYR A 480 -29.16 -21.83 34.66
N ILE A 481 -30.28 -21.34 34.15
CA ILE A 481 -31.15 -22.02 33.19
C ILE A 481 -31.13 -21.18 31.91
N ASP A 482 -30.63 -21.79 30.84
CA ASP A 482 -30.64 -21.22 29.50
C ASP A 482 -32.01 -21.55 28.87
N THR A 483 -32.90 -20.57 28.83
CA THR A 483 -34.30 -20.81 28.41
C THR A 483 -34.35 -21.12 26.92
N GLU A 484 -33.55 -20.42 26.10
CA GLU A 484 -33.49 -20.61 24.65
C GLU A 484 -32.96 -22.02 24.30
N MET A 485 -31.88 -22.46 24.93
CA MET A 485 -31.35 -23.82 24.74
C MET A 485 -32.29 -24.89 25.28
N SER A 486 -33.00 -24.60 26.39
CA SER A 486 -33.98 -25.54 26.95
C SER A 486 -35.16 -25.74 25.99
N GLU A 487 -35.65 -24.67 25.37
CA GLU A 487 -36.70 -24.74 24.34
C GLU A 487 -36.22 -25.47 23.08
N LEU A 488 -34.99 -25.20 22.63
CA LEU A 488 -34.44 -25.80 21.43
C LEU A 488 -34.22 -27.32 21.57
N LEU A 489 -33.71 -27.76 22.72
CA LEU A 489 -33.36 -29.17 22.96
C LEU A 489 -34.56 -29.98 23.51
N GLY A 490 -35.63 -29.31 23.95
CA GLY A 490 -36.77 -29.96 24.61
C GLY A 490 -36.41 -30.61 25.95
N ILE A 491 -35.25 -30.26 26.53
CA ILE A 491 -34.74 -30.72 27.83
C ILE A 491 -34.20 -29.54 28.61
N LEU A 492 -34.35 -29.54 29.93
CA LEU A 492 -33.89 -28.45 30.79
C LEU A 492 -32.36 -28.35 30.78
N HIS A 493 -31.82 -27.26 30.23
CA HIS A 493 -30.39 -26.97 30.25
C HIS A 493 -30.02 -26.15 31.49
N ILE A 494 -29.43 -26.80 32.48
CA ILE A 494 -29.13 -26.21 33.80
C ILE A 494 -27.65 -26.36 34.18
N GLU A 495 -26.99 -25.26 34.57
CA GLU A 495 -25.59 -25.24 35.00
C GLU A 495 -25.44 -24.64 36.41
N GLU A 496 -24.72 -25.32 37.32
CA GLU A 496 -24.44 -24.81 38.66
C GLU A 496 -23.33 -23.75 38.66
N LEU A 497 -23.58 -22.59 39.27
CA LEU A 497 -22.62 -21.50 39.43
C LEU A 497 -21.60 -21.81 40.54
N ARG A 498 -20.67 -22.74 40.29
CA ARG A 498 -19.68 -23.24 41.26
C ARG A 498 -18.53 -22.26 41.52
N PHE A 499 -18.13 -21.50 40.51
CA PHE A 499 -16.92 -20.68 40.56
C PHE A 499 -17.22 -19.23 40.98
N ALA A 500 -16.94 -18.90 42.24
CA ALA A 500 -17.27 -17.62 42.86
C ALA A 500 -16.70 -16.38 42.12
N GLN A 501 -15.55 -16.51 41.44
CA GLN A 501 -14.86 -15.42 40.73
C GLN A 501 -15.26 -15.30 39.25
N LYS A 502 -15.96 -16.29 38.69
CA LYS A 502 -16.42 -16.27 37.30
C LYS A 502 -17.49 -15.17 37.15
N LYS A 503 -17.44 -14.41 36.06
CA LYS A 503 -18.41 -13.33 35.76
C LYS A 503 -19.64 -13.88 35.06
N LEU A 504 -20.80 -13.28 35.28
CA LEU A 504 -22.07 -13.80 34.74
C LEU A 504 -22.11 -13.83 33.20
N TYR A 505 -21.48 -12.88 32.50
CA TYR A 505 -21.45 -12.89 31.03
C TYR A 505 -20.80 -14.16 30.44
N THR A 506 -19.94 -14.85 31.20
CA THR A 506 -19.26 -16.08 30.72
C THR A 506 -20.19 -17.30 30.66
N TYR A 507 -21.42 -17.17 31.14
CA TYR A 507 -22.48 -18.16 30.99
C TYR A 507 -23.45 -17.81 29.84
N ASN A 508 -23.14 -16.77 29.04
CA ASN A 508 -23.96 -16.31 27.92
C ASN A 508 -25.41 -15.94 28.29
N VAL A 509 -25.61 -15.43 29.50
CA VAL A 509 -26.93 -15.02 30.02
C VAL A 509 -27.58 -13.97 29.11
N GLN A 510 -28.80 -14.25 28.67
CA GLN A 510 -29.63 -13.39 27.83
C GLN A 510 -30.86 -12.86 28.58
N ASP A 511 -31.59 -11.93 27.94
CA ASP A 511 -32.88 -11.46 28.43
C ASP A 511 -33.90 -12.61 28.37
N GLY A 512 -34.59 -12.86 29.49
CA GLY A 512 -35.58 -13.94 29.61
C GLY A 512 -35.04 -15.24 30.23
N ASP A 513 -33.74 -15.35 30.45
CA ASP A 513 -33.14 -16.49 31.14
C ASP A 513 -33.50 -16.55 32.62
N GLU A 514 -33.36 -17.74 33.21
CA GLU A 514 -33.74 -17.99 34.60
C GLU A 514 -32.55 -18.42 35.48
N PHE A 515 -32.64 -18.12 36.78
CA PHE A 515 -31.74 -18.66 37.79
C PHE A 515 -32.52 -19.35 38.91
N LEU A 516 -32.10 -20.55 39.30
CA LEU A 516 -32.69 -21.29 40.41
C LEU A 516 -31.79 -21.18 41.65
N ILE A 517 -32.39 -20.82 42.78
CA ILE A 517 -31.74 -20.84 44.09
C ILE A 517 -32.23 -22.06 44.87
N GLU A 518 -31.29 -22.85 45.39
CA GLU A 518 -31.53 -24.03 46.20
C GLU A 518 -30.76 -23.89 47.54
N MET A 519 -31.42 -24.18 48.67
CA MET A 519 -30.75 -24.21 49.98
C MET A 519 -29.84 -25.44 50.08
N LYS A 520 -28.67 -25.27 50.70
CA LYS A 520 -27.70 -26.35 50.93
C LYS A 520 -28.07 -27.28 52.07
#